data_AF-A0A7W7GRC2-F1
#
_entry.id   AF-A0A7W7GRC2-F1
#
_cell.length_a   1.000
_cell.length_b   1.000
_cell.length_c   1.000
_cell.angle_alpha   90.00
_cell.angle_beta   90.00
_cell.angle_gamma   90.00
#
_symmetry.space_group_name_H-M   'P 1'
#
loop_
_entity.id
_entity.type
_entity.pdbx_description
1 polymer ?
#
loop_
_entity_poly.entity_id
_entity_poly.type
_entity_poly.pdbx_seq_one_letter_code
_entity_poly.pdbx_strand_id
1 'polypeptide(L)'
;MARMEDYGQDRPTEQDAVKAFAELLGPKVAEGLWGLAVLSLGLQRPVSDPADLRRVAEHMMEVGELSRVAGRSLKVRLITYEALARTVQS
;
A
#
# COMPACT_ATOMS: atom_id res chain seq x y z
N MET A 1 24.10 -2.65 9.12
CA MET A 1 23.38 -1.88 8.09
C MET A 1 22.55 -2.87 7.30
N ALA A 2 21.22 -2.82 7.42
CA ALA A 2 20.32 -3.76 6.78
C ALA A 2 20.42 -3.59 5.25
N ARG A 3 20.67 -4.69 4.54
CA ARG A 3 20.78 -4.75 3.09
C ARG A 3 19.39 -4.38 2.53
N MET A 4 19.19 -3.12 2.16
CA MET A 4 18.06 -2.74 1.31
C MET A 4 18.33 -3.43 -0.01
N GLU A 5 17.61 -4.52 -0.27
CA GLU A 5 17.59 -5.15 -1.58
C GLU A 5 16.88 -4.16 -2.51
N ASP A 6 17.69 -3.36 -3.20
CA ASP A 6 17.27 -2.39 -4.19
C ASP A 6 16.94 -3.16 -5.47
N TYR A 7 15.66 -3.51 -5.63
CA TYR A 7 15.13 -4.21 -6.80
C TYR A 7 14.91 -3.25 -7.99
N GLY A 8 15.58 -2.08 -8.00
CA GLY A 8 15.28 -0.96 -8.90
C GLY A 8 14.00 -0.20 -8.53
N GLN A 9 13.36 -0.56 -7.41
CA GLN A 9 12.29 0.16 -6.74
C GLN A 9 12.40 -0.03 -5.22
N ASP A 10 12.24 1.06 -4.48
CA ASP A 10 12.15 1.04 -3.02
C ASP A 10 10.98 0.15 -2.56
N ARG A 11 11.19 -0.58 -1.46
CA ARG A 11 10.13 -1.38 -0.83
C ARG A 11 8.95 -0.46 -0.47
N PRO A 12 7.73 -0.73 -0.97
CA PRO A 12 6.57 0.09 -0.65
C PRO A 12 6.30 0.11 0.85
N THR A 13 6.14 1.31 1.41
CA THR A 13 5.81 1.50 2.84
C THR A 13 4.34 1.92 3.02
N GLU A 14 3.83 1.79 4.25
CA GLU A 14 2.53 2.38 4.61
C GLU A 14 2.49 3.88 4.31
N GLN A 15 3.59 4.61 4.55
CA GLN A 15 3.65 6.05 4.31
C GLN A 15 3.50 6.37 2.82
N ASP A 16 4.15 5.60 1.94
CA ASP A 16 4.02 5.76 0.48
C ASP A 16 2.61 5.43 -0.01
N ALA A 17 1.96 4.46 0.64
CA ALA A 17 0.58 4.11 0.37
C ALA A 17 -0.36 5.24 0.76
N VAL A 18 -0.34 5.67 2.04
CA VAL A 18 -1.17 6.77 2.55
C VAL A 18 -0.98 8.05 1.74
N LYS A 19 0.27 8.38 1.38
CA LYS A 19 0.57 9.56 0.55
C LYS A 19 -0.12 9.49 -0.81
N ALA A 20 -0.10 8.33 -1.46
CA ALA A 20 -0.77 8.15 -2.76
C ALA A 20 -2.29 8.32 -2.67
N PHE A 21 -2.92 7.89 -1.57
CA PHE A 21 -4.33 8.18 -1.33
C PHE A 21 -4.58 9.66 -1.00
N ALA A 22 -3.68 10.29 -0.25
CA ALA A 22 -3.78 11.69 0.13
C ALA A 22 -3.73 12.65 -1.07
N GLU A 23 -3.03 12.30 -2.15
CA GLU A 23 -2.98 13.08 -3.40
C GLU A 23 -4.36 13.21 -4.08
N LEU A 24 -5.27 12.25 -3.86
CA LEU A 24 -6.62 12.27 -4.45
C LEU A 24 -7.72 12.63 -3.45
N LEU A 25 -7.60 12.18 -2.20
CA LEU A 25 -8.65 12.31 -1.18
C LEU A 25 -8.40 13.48 -0.21
N GLY A 26 -7.19 14.03 -0.22
CA GLY A 26 -6.68 14.91 0.83
C GLY A 26 -6.14 14.13 2.04
N PRO A 27 -5.16 14.70 2.76
CA PRO A 27 -4.37 13.96 3.76
C PRO A 27 -5.19 13.46 4.96
N LYS A 28 -6.13 14.27 5.46
CA LYS A 28 -6.94 13.89 6.63
C LYS A 28 -7.88 12.72 6.32
N VAL A 29 -8.50 12.74 5.14
CA VAL A 29 -9.43 11.70 4.70
C VAL A 29 -8.66 10.42 4.41
N ALA A 30 -7.52 10.51 3.71
CA ALA A 30 -6.66 9.37 3.43
C ALA A 30 -6.17 8.68 4.72
N GLU A 31 -5.64 9.44 5.68
CA GLU A 31 -5.16 8.90 6.97
C GLU A 31 -6.29 8.22 7.76
N GLY A 32 -7.47 8.85 7.81
CA GLY A 32 -8.63 8.31 8.52
C GLY A 32 -9.16 7.02 7.88
N LEU A 33 -9.37 7.03 6.56
CA LEU A 33 -9.85 5.85 5.83
C LEU A 33 -8.84 4.71 5.86
N TRP A 34 -7.54 5.02 5.73
CA TRP A 34 -6.48 4.03 5.85
C TRP A 34 -6.49 3.39 7.24
N GLY A 35 -6.52 4.20 8.31
CA GLY A 35 -6.58 3.70 9.68
C GLY A 35 -7.79 2.80 9.94
N LEU A 36 -8.97 3.19 9.44
CA LEU A 36 -10.18 2.37 9.54
C LEU A 36 -10.07 1.06 8.76
N ALA A 37 -9.49 1.10 7.56
CA ALA A 37 -9.27 -0.10 6.74
C ALA A 37 -8.26 -1.07 7.36
N VAL A 38 -7.20 -0.55 7.99
CA VAL A 38 -6.25 -1.39 8.75
C VAL A 38 -6.95 -2.05 9.94
N LEU A 39 -7.75 -1.28 10.69
CA LEU A 39 -8.49 -1.77 11.85
C LEU A 39 -9.53 -2.83 11.46
N SER A 40 -10.30 -2.61 10.38
CA SER A 40 -11.34 -3.55 9.92
C SER A 40 -10.76 -4.89 9.46
N LEU A 41 -9.52 -4.89 8.96
CA LEU A 41 -8.78 -6.08 8.57
C LEU A 41 -8.05 -6.78 9.73
N GLY A 42 -8.14 -6.24 10.95
CA GLY A 42 -7.45 -6.78 12.13
C GLY A 42 -5.93 -6.62 12.10
N LEU A 43 -5.43 -5.68 11.29
CA LEU A 43 -4.01 -5.41 11.12
C LEU A 43 -3.52 -4.35 12.12
N GLN A 44 -2.19 -4.27 12.28
CA GLN A 44 -1.53 -3.26 13.12
C GLN A 44 -0.71 -2.30 12.27
N ARG A 45 -0.68 -1.03 12.69
CA ARG A 45 0.14 0.00 12.05
C ARG A 45 1.52 0.09 12.71
N PRO A 46 2.59 0.40 11.96
CA PRO A 46 2.60 0.55 10.50
C PRO A 46 2.52 -0.82 9.79
N VAL A 47 1.72 -0.89 8.73
CA VAL A 47 1.65 -2.07 7.86
C VAL A 47 2.94 -2.15 7.04
N SER A 48 3.69 -3.23 7.23
CA SER A 48 5.03 -3.40 6.64
C SER A 48 5.11 -4.54 5.62
N ASP A 49 4.20 -5.51 5.67
CA ASP A 49 4.12 -6.58 4.67
C ASP A 49 3.44 -6.07 3.38
N PRO A 50 4.09 -6.15 2.20
CA PRO A 50 3.47 -5.82 0.92
C PRO A 50 2.14 -6.53 0.66
N ALA A 51 1.98 -7.77 1.13
CA ALA A 51 0.73 -8.51 0.98
C ALA A 51 -0.41 -7.87 1.79
N ASP A 52 -0.12 -7.41 3.00
CA ASP A 52 -1.10 -6.71 3.84
C ASP A 52 -1.36 -5.29 3.33
N LEU A 53 -0.35 -4.57 2.83
CA LEU A 53 -0.56 -3.30 2.13
C LEU A 53 -1.52 -3.44 0.96
N ARG A 54 -1.44 -4.55 0.21
CA ARG A 54 -2.36 -4.86 -0.89
C ARG A 54 -3.77 -5.09 -0.37
N ARG A 55 -3.92 -5.85 0.71
CA ARG A 55 -5.24 -6.13 1.33
C ARG A 55 -5.92 -4.84 1.79
N VAL A 56 -5.18 -3.94 2.45
CA VAL A 56 -5.69 -2.62 2.85
C VAL A 56 -6.09 -1.80 1.62
N ALA A 57 -5.24 -1.76 0.58
CA ALA A 57 -5.52 -1.05 -0.66
C ALA A 57 -6.79 -1.55 -1.35
N GLU A 58 -7.00 -2.87 -1.40
CA GLU A 58 -8.19 -3.52 -1.97
C GLU A 58 -9.45 -3.18 -1.17
N HIS A 59 -9.38 -3.26 0.16
CA HIS A 59 -10.51 -2.89 1.01
C HIS A 59 -10.89 -1.40 0.85
N MET A 60 -9.89 -0.51 0.73
CA MET A 60 -10.14 0.90 0.46
C MET A 60 -10.86 1.16 -0.88
N MET A 61 -10.78 0.26 -1.87
CA MET A 61 -11.48 0.40 -3.16
C MET A 61 -13.00 0.27 -3.04
N GLU A 62 -13.49 -0.25 -1.92
CA GLU A 62 -14.92 -0.43 -1.63
C GLU A 62 -15.58 0.89 -1.21
N VAL A 63 -14.80 1.88 -0.74
CA VAL A 63 -15.31 3.12 -0.12
C VAL A 63 -15.83 4.14 -1.14
N GLY A 64 -15.22 4.25 -2.32
CA GLY A 64 -15.64 5.23 -3.34
C GLY A 64 -14.68 5.34 -4.52
N GLU A 65 -15.09 6.06 -5.57
CA GLU A 65 -14.37 6.08 -6.86
C GLU A 65 -12.93 6.61 -6.76
N LEU A 66 -12.71 7.72 -6.05
CA LEU A 66 -11.35 8.28 -5.89
C LEU A 66 -10.44 7.35 -5.09
N SER A 67 -10.99 6.71 -4.05
CA SER A 67 -10.28 5.70 -3.26
C SER A 67 -9.94 4.47 -4.10
N ARG A 68 -10.86 4.06 -4.99
CA ARG A 68 -10.66 2.96 -5.94
C ARG A 68 -9.53 3.26 -6.95
N VAL A 69 -9.43 4.48 -7.45
CA VAL A 69 -8.34 4.88 -8.36
C VAL A 69 -6.99 4.81 -7.64
N ALA A 70 -6.87 5.40 -6.45
CA ALA A 70 -5.65 5.32 -5.64
C ALA A 70 -5.28 3.87 -5.29
N GLY A 71 -6.26 3.07 -4.85
CA GLY A 71 -6.08 1.67 -4.51
C GLY A 71 -5.57 0.84 -5.69
N ARG A 72 -6.12 1.02 -6.89
CA ARG A 72 -5.65 0.32 -8.11
C ARG A 72 -4.20 0.67 -8.42
N SER A 73 -3.84 1.95 -8.36
CA SER A 73 -2.46 2.41 -8.57
C SER A 73 -1.48 1.76 -7.57
N LEU A 74 -1.83 1.77 -6.27
CA LEU A 74 -1.02 1.12 -5.25
C LEU A 74 -0.92 -0.40 -5.45
N LYS A 75 -2.03 -1.08 -5.76
CA LYS A 75 -2.04 -2.52 -6.01
C LYS A 75 -1.09 -2.92 -7.15
N VAL A 76 -1.07 -2.16 -8.26
CA VAL A 76 -0.14 -2.42 -9.37
C VAL A 76 1.31 -2.31 -8.90
N ARG A 77 1.67 -1.26 -8.15
CA ARG A 77 3.03 -1.11 -7.59
C ARG A 77 3.43 -2.29 -6.71
N LEU A 78 2.54 -2.74 -5.83
CA LEU A 78 2.78 -3.88 -4.94
C LEU A 78 2.98 -5.19 -5.69
N ILE A 79 2.15 -5.47 -6.71
CA ILE A 79 2.28 -6.67 -7.55
C ILE A 79 3.61 -6.64 -8.33
N THR A 80 3.97 -5.50 -8.90
CA THR A 80 5.23 -5.33 -9.63
C THR A 80 6.43 -5.57 -8.71
N TYR A 81 6.42 -4.99 -7.50
CA TYR A 81 7.45 -5.22 -6.50
C TYR A 81 7.58 -6.70 -6.14
N GLU A 82 6.48 -7.37 -5.81
CA GLU A 82 6.48 -8.80 -5.49
C GLU A 82 6.99 -9.67 -6.66
N ALA A 83 6.64 -9.32 -7.89
CA ALA A 83 7.11 -10.03 -9.08
C ALA A 83 8.62 -9.92 -9.26
N LEU A 84 9.16 -8.70 -9.12
CA LEU A 84 10.60 -8.46 -9.20
C LEU A 84 11.36 -9.15 -8.06
N ALA A 85 10.85 -9.07 -6.82
CA ALA A 85 11.46 -9.72 -5.67
C ALA A 85 11.59 -11.25 -5.86
N ARG A 86 10.59 -11.90 -6.48
CA ARG A 86 10.64 -13.33 -6.82
C ARG A 86 11.72 -13.67 -7.85
N THR A 87 12.02 -12.79 -8.79
CA THR A 87 13.04 -13.05 -9.83
C THR A 87 14.47 -13.02 -9.31
N VAL A 88 14.72 -12.33 -8.20
CA VAL A 88 16.05 -12.20 -7.58
C VAL A 88 16.34 -13.33 -6.58
N GLN A 89 15.30 -13.96 -6.03
CA GLN A 89 15.42 -15.08 -5.09
C GLN A 89 15.58 -16.45 -5.77
N SER A 90 15.47 -16.53 -7.10
CA SER A 90 15.66 -17.74 -7.91
C SER A 90 17.07 -17.83 -8.48
#